data_AF-A0A965HJZ8-F1
#
_entry.id   AF-A0A965HJZ8-F1
#
_cell.length_a   1.000
_cell.length_b   1.000
_cell.length_c   1.000
_cell.angle_alpha   90.00
_cell.angle_beta   90.00
_cell.angle_gamma   90.00
#
_symmetry.space_group_name_H-M   'P 1'
#
loop_
_entity.id
_entity.type
_entity.pdbx_description
1 polymer ?
#
loop_
_entity_poly.entity_id
_entity_poly.type
_entity_poly.pdbx_seq_one_letter_code
_entity_poly.pdbx_strand_id
1 'polypeptide(L)'
;WARQRALFTDEERLRKESLQNWKSAVEMVREAGQDMRASEKALLFWQKSVAGTLGIEGATPAWGVIANGIQTMEKSDQETLEKCWADSENGLYGRNPSLDGEWCDQANGLAGRIDLSAIKTWAPLMPKNLFPWLTALLFLFVAVEPVGAQGISKEQPKEEKTSKEDPIQLYKTGNFSEAEKVWREKVLANPRDPVARNNLGLAYFQLGDKERALAFGLSAYLISPATASVSWNTRIFAQSADQLDRAVMGLWSEWSREWITERLGVFGWQVAFVLGVTILAVGCGFGLGSGYFPQNRALLVRIGAVTFAIGLLLFMAASTALGIYGKLADRNAVMIVDVEP
;
A
#
# COMPACT_ATOMS: atom_id res chain seq x y z
N TRP A 1 10.01 -7.09 16.26
CA TRP A 1 8.66 -7.38 15.71
C TRP A 1 8.36 -8.88 15.65
N ALA A 2 9.04 -9.70 14.84
CA ALA A 2 8.71 -11.13 14.70
C ALA A 2 8.76 -11.95 16.02
N ARG A 3 9.73 -11.66 16.91
CA ARG A 3 9.79 -12.24 18.26
C ARG A 3 8.58 -11.89 19.13
N GLN A 4 8.13 -10.63 19.10
CA GLN A 4 6.93 -10.19 19.81
C GLN A 4 5.67 -10.80 19.20
N ARG A 5 5.59 -10.89 17.86
CA ARG A 5 4.46 -11.53 17.20
C ARG A 5 4.36 -13.02 17.55
N ALA A 6 5.50 -13.72 17.64
CA ALA A 6 5.55 -15.12 18.07
C ALA A 6 5.05 -15.33 19.51
N LEU A 7 5.27 -14.37 20.42
CA LEU A 7 4.67 -14.39 21.76
C LEU A 7 3.15 -14.21 21.70
N PHE A 8 2.66 -13.30 20.85
CA PHE A 8 1.23 -13.04 20.70
C PHE A 8 0.45 -14.17 20.02
N THR A 9 1.09 -14.91 19.11
CA THR A 9 0.48 -16.00 18.34
C THR A 9 0.76 -17.38 18.92
N ASP A 10 1.30 -17.43 20.14
CA ASP A 10 1.50 -18.67 20.89
C ASP A 10 0.15 -19.22 21.35
N GLU A 11 -0.13 -20.47 21.01
CA GLU A 11 -1.39 -21.15 21.33
C GLU A 11 -1.54 -21.36 22.84
N GLU A 12 -0.43 -21.50 23.57
CA GLU A 12 -0.43 -21.70 25.03
C GLU A 12 -0.29 -20.41 25.82
N ARG A 13 -0.33 -19.24 25.16
CA ARG A 13 -0.09 -17.94 25.79
C ARG A 13 -0.96 -17.73 27.04
N LEU A 14 -2.26 -17.98 26.94
CA LEU A 14 -3.22 -17.77 28.03
C LEU A 14 -2.93 -18.68 29.24
N ARG A 15 -2.51 -19.92 28.97
CA ARG A 15 -2.15 -20.89 30.01
C ARG A 15 -0.86 -20.47 30.72
N LYS A 16 0.12 -19.95 29.98
CA LYS A 16 1.38 -19.41 30.52
C LYS A 16 1.17 -18.17 31.36
N GLU A 17 0.36 -17.22 30.88
CA GLU A 17 -0.04 -16.04 31.65
C GLU A 17 -0.76 -16.45 32.94
N SER A 18 -1.64 -17.45 32.86
CA SER A 18 -2.36 -17.98 34.02
C SER A 18 -1.44 -18.71 35.02
N LEU A 19 -0.36 -19.35 34.56
CA LEU A 19 0.62 -20.00 35.45
C LEU A 19 1.47 -18.98 36.19
N GLN A 20 1.80 -17.86 35.55
CA GLN A 20 2.43 -16.73 36.22
C GLN A 20 1.49 -16.12 37.25
N ASN A 21 0.22 -15.91 36.87
CA ASN A 21 -0.79 -15.39 37.79
C ASN A 21 -1.03 -16.32 38.98
N TRP A 22 -0.97 -17.64 38.81
CA TRP A 22 -1.02 -18.60 39.92
C TRP A 22 0.09 -18.28 40.93
N LYS A 23 1.34 -18.21 40.48
CA LYS A 23 2.50 -17.95 41.37
C LYS A 23 2.33 -16.63 42.12
N SER A 24 1.95 -15.57 41.41
CA SER A 24 1.66 -14.27 42.02
C SER A 24 0.47 -14.34 43.00
N ALA A 25 -0.57 -15.12 42.71
CA ALA A 25 -1.71 -15.27 43.62
C ALA A 25 -1.28 -15.94 44.95
N VAL A 26 -0.38 -16.93 44.90
CA VAL A 26 0.16 -17.57 46.11
C VAL A 26 0.98 -16.58 46.93
N GLU A 27 1.80 -15.74 46.28
CA GLU A 27 2.53 -14.65 46.96
C GLU A 27 1.57 -13.65 47.61
N MET A 28 0.48 -13.28 46.93
CA MET A 28 -0.54 -12.40 47.48
C MET A 28 -1.25 -13.00 48.71
N VAL A 29 -1.51 -14.32 48.73
CA VAL A 29 -2.04 -15.01 49.91
C VAL A 29 -1.05 -14.94 51.08
N ARG A 30 0.25 -15.12 50.80
CA ARG A 30 1.32 -15.03 51.81
C ARG A 30 1.43 -13.62 52.39
N GLU A 31 1.33 -12.59 51.56
CA GLU A 31 1.40 -11.18 51.98
C GLU A 31 0.15 -10.70 52.72
N ALA A 32 -1.02 -11.26 52.39
CA ALA A 32 -2.29 -10.88 53.03
C ALA A 32 -2.29 -11.14 54.55
N GLY A 33 -1.55 -12.15 55.02
CA GLY A 33 -1.42 -12.47 56.44
C GLY A 33 -2.78 -12.69 57.11
N GLN A 34 -3.19 -11.77 58.00
CA GLN A 34 -4.48 -11.82 58.70
C GLN A 34 -5.57 -10.94 58.07
N ASP A 35 -5.29 -10.22 56.97
CA ASP A 35 -6.32 -9.45 56.27
C ASP A 35 -7.24 -10.39 55.48
N MET A 36 -8.42 -10.63 56.06
CA MET A 36 -9.45 -11.50 55.50
C MET A 36 -9.86 -11.10 54.07
N ARG A 37 -10.01 -9.80 53.78
CA ARG A 37 -10.46 -9.35 52.45
C ARG A 37 -9.37 -9.47 51.40
N ALA A 38 -8.11 -9.23 51.78
CA ALA A 38 -6.97 -9.42 50.88
C ALA A 38 -6.77 -10.92 50.58
N SER A 39 -6.89 -11.76 51.61
CA SER A 39 -6.81 -13.22 51.48
C SER A 39 -7.91 -13.78 50.57
N GLU A 40 -9.17 -13.37 50.76
CA GLU A 40 -10.29 -13.77 49.90
C GLU A 40 -10.04 -13.45 48.42
N LYS A 41 -9.60 -12.22 48.12
CA LYS A 41 -9.29 -11.81 46.74
C LYS A 41 -8.15 -12.63 46.14
N ALA A 42 -7.11 -12.90 46.93
CA ALA A 42 -5.96 -13.66 46.49
C ALA A 42 -6.32 -15.13 46.21
N LEU A 43 -7.16 -15.75 47.05
CA LEU A 43 -7.66 -17.12 46.84
C LEU A 43 -8.57 -17.24 45.61
N LEU A 44 -9.49 -16.30 45.40
CA LEU A 44 -10.32 -16.27 44.18
C LEU A 44 -9.48 -16.08 42.93
N PHE A 45 -8.45 -15.22 43.01
CA PHE A 45 -7.51 -15.01 41.91
C PHE A 45 -6.67 -16.27 41.65
N TRP A 46 -6.28 -17.00 42.70
CA TRP A 46 -5.60 -18.28 42.60
C TRP A 46 -6.46 -19.35 41.92
N GLN A 47 -7.70 -19.57 42.38
CA GLN A 47 -8.63 -20.55 41.78
C GLN A 47 -8.87 -20.27 40.29
N LYS A 48 -9.05 -19.00 39.92
CA LYS A 48 -9.18 -18.58 38.52
C LYS A 48 -7.90 -18.86 37.72
N SER A 49 -6.74 -18.63 38.31
CA SER A 49 -5.44 -18.87 37.66
C SER A 49 -5.19 -20.36 37.45
N VAL A 50 -5.51 -21.22 38.43
CA VAL A 50 -5.48 -22.68 38.30
C VAL A 50 -6.34 -23.13 37.11
N ALA A 51 -7.58 -22.68 37.04
CA ALA A 51 -8.47 -22.97 35.92
C ALA A 51 -7.87 -22.58 34.55
N GLY A 52 -7.31 -21.36 34.48
CA GLY A 52 -6.66 -20.85 33.28
C GLY A 52 -5.42 -21.65 32.87
N THR A 53 -4.63 -22.17 33.83
CA THR A 53 -3.47 -23.04 33.52
C THR A 53 -3.88 -24.37 32.92
N LEU A 54 -5.00 -24.93 33.37
CA LEU A 54 -5.56 -26.18 32.87
C LEU A 54 -6.32 -26.01 31.55
N GLY A 55 -6.48 -24.76 31.06
CA GLY A 55 -7.21 -24.47 29.83
C GLY A 55 -8.73 -24.59 29.98
N ILE A 56 -9.25 -24.48 31.20
CA ILE A 56 -10.68 -24.57 31.49
C ILE A 56 -11.29 -23.17 31.36
N GLU A 57 -12.22 -23.01 30.43
CA GLU A 57 -12.92 -21.74 30.20
C GLU A 57 -14.06 -21.56 31.22
N GLY A 58 -13.84 -20.73 32.25
CA GLY A 58 -14.85 -20.40 33.25
C GLY A 58 -14.34 -19.42 34.32
N ALA A 59 -15.21 -18.52 34.81
CA ALA A 59 -14.83 -17.53 35.82
C ALA A 59 -14.58 -18.15 37.22
N THR A 60 -15.28 -19.24 37.53
CA THR A 60 -15.21 -20.02 38.78
C THR A 60 -15.63 -21.47 38.53
N PRO A 61 -14.73 -22.34 38.05
CA PRO A 61 -15.07 -23.75 37.82
C PRO A 61 -15.21 -24.51 39.14
N ALA A 62 -16.17 -25.44 39.19
CA ALA A 62 -16.28 -26.38 40.31
C ALA A 62 -15.17 -27.44 40.24
N TRP A 63 -14.80 -28.04 41.38
CA TRP A 63 -13.78 -29.10 41.46
C TRP A 63 -14.02 -30.22 40.44
N GLY A 64 -15.27 -30.65 40.22
CA GLY A 64 -15.58 -31.71 39.24
C GLY A 64 -15.13 -31.40 37.80
N VAL A 65 -15.01 -30.12 37.43
CA VAL A 65 -14.47 -29.71 36.12
C VAL A 65 -12.94 -29.68 36.16
N ILE A 66 -12.35 -29.20 37.26
CA ILE A 66 -10.90 -29.20 37.48
C ILE A 66 -10.33 -30.63 37.48
N ALA A 67 -10.99 -31.56 38.18
CA ALA A 67 -10.60 -32.97 38.29
C ALA A 67 -10.49 -33.67 36.92
N ASN A 68 -11.31 -33.27 35.95
CA ASN A 68 -11.22 -33.80 34.58
C ASN A 68 -10.01 -33.21 33.82
N GLY A 69 -9.59 -31.98 34.13
CA GLY A 69 -8.46 -31.31 33.47
C GLY A 69 -7.07 -31.75 33.96
N ILE A 70 -6.99 -32.44 35.10
CA ILE A 70 -5.72 -32.81 35.76
C ILE A 70 -5.30 -34.26 35.49
N GLN A 71 -6.06 -35.02 34.69
CA GLN A 71 -5.80 -36.45 34.41
C GLN A 71 -4.42 -36.72 33.81
N THR A 72 -3.81 -35.72 33.18
CA THR A 72 -2.47 -35.80 32.58
C THR A 72 -1.33 -35.53 33.56
N MET A 73 -1.63 -35.07 34.79
CA MET A 73 -0.64 -34.82 35.85
C MET A 73 -0.29 -36.11 36.61
N GLU A 74 0.83 -36.11 37.33
CA GLU A 74 1.18 -37.20 38.24
C GLU A 74 0.12 -37.35 39.35
N LYS A 75 -0.18 -38.58 39.80
CA LYS A 75 -1.18 -38.81 40.85
C LYS A 75 -0.89 -38.06 42.15
N SER A 76 0.38 -37.94 42.53
CA SER A 76 0.83 -37.19 43.71
C SER A 76 0.50 -35.69 43.60
N ASP A 77 0.69 -35.12 42.42
CA ASP A 77 0.37 -33.73 42.10
C ASP A 77 -1.15 -33.49 42.02
N GLN A 78 -1.92 -34.48 41.55
CA GLN A 78 -3.39 -34.43 41.56
C GLN A 78 -3.94 -34.38 42.99
N GLU A 79 -3.46 -35.25 43.88
CA GLU A 79 -3.85 -35.27 45.30
C GLU A 79 -3.46 -33.97 46.02
N THR A 80 -2.28 -33.43 45.70
CA THR A 80 -1.81 -32.14 46.24
C THR A 80 -2.70 -31.00 45.80
N LEU A 81 -3.07 -30.97 44.50
CA LEU A 81 -3.96 -29.93 43.97
C LEU A 81 -5.37 -30.04 44.55
N GLU A 82 -5.89 -31.26 44.73
CA GLU A 82 -7.19 -31.50 45.36
C GLU A 82 -7.22 -30.96 46.79
N LYS A 83 -6.18 -31.26 47.56
CA LYS A 83 -6.04 -30.73 48.92
C LYS A 83 -5.96 -29.20 48.91
N CYS A 84 -5.08 -28.61 48.09
CA CYS A 84 -4.96 -27.15 48.00
C CYS A 84 -6.27 -26.49 47.57
N TRP A 85 -7.04 -27.11 46.68
CA TRP A 85 -8.33 -26.61 46.24
C TRP A 85 -9.36 -26.65 47.38
N ALA A 86 -9.49 -27.78 48.08
CA ALA A 86 -10.38 -27.93 49.22
C ALA A 86 -10.04 -26.93 50.35
N ASP A 87 -8.75 -26.74 50.64
CA ASP A 87 -8.28 -25.77 51.63
C ASP A 87 -8.59 -24.33 51.20
N SER A 88 -8.49 -24.02 49.90
CA SER A 88 -8.89 -22.71 49.37
C SER A 88 -10.39 -22.45 49.50
N GLU A 89 -11.24 -23.46 49.25
CA GLU A 89 -12.70 -23.35 49.40
C GLU A 89 -13.11 -23.22 50.87
N ASN A 90 -12.46 -23.97 51.76
CA ASN A 90 -12.64 -23.82 53.21
C ASN A 90 -12.17 -22.43 53.69
N GLY A 91 -11.10 -21.88 53.13
CA GLY A 91 -10.63 -20.53 53.42
C GLY A 91 -11.59 -19.43 52.95
N LEU A 92 -12.34 -19.67 51.86
CA LEU A 92 -13.31 -18.71 51.30
C LEU A 92 -14.71 -18.82 51.92
N TYR A 93 -15.18 -20.04 52.17
CA TYR A 93 -16.57 -20.33 52.50
C TYR A 93 -16.76 -21.13 53.79
N GLY A 94 -15.67 -21.56 54.43
CA GLY A 94 -15.70 -22.34 55.66
C GLY A 94 -16.17 -21.51 56.86
N ARG A 95 -16.67 -22.23 57.89
CA ARG A 95 -17.16 -21.60 59.13
C ARG A 95 -16.05 -20.92 59.95
N ASN A 96 -14.81 -21.35 59.79
CA ASN A 96 -13.63 -20.72 60.38
C ASN A 96 -12.52 -20.66 59.32
N PRO A 97 -12.36 -19.53 58.61
CA PRO A 97 -11.45 -19.41 57.49
C PRO A 97 -10.01 -19.34 57.99
N SER A 98 -9.33 -20.49 57.97
CA SER A 98 -7.90 -20.60 58.25
C SER A 98 -7.26 -21.49 57.21
N LEU A 99 -6.29 -20.95 56.47
CA LEU A 99 -5.45 -21.74 55.56
C LEU A 99 -4.36 -22.44 56.35
N ASP A 100 -4.05 -23.67 55.94
CA ASP A 100 -2.90 -24.42 56.48
C ASP A 100 -1.59 -23.66 56.17
N GLY A 101 -0.65 -23.65 57.12
CA GLY A 101 0.61 -22.92 56.99
C GLY A 101 1.49 -23.41 55.82
N GLU A 102 1.32 -24.68 55.45
CA GLU A 102 2.02 -25.29 54.31
C GLU A 102 1.35 -25.05 52.95
N TRP A 103 0.15 -24.47 52.92
CA TRP A 103 -0.64 -24.31 51.69
C TRP A 103 0.11 -23.52 50.61
N CYS A 104 0.74 -22.41 50.98
CA CYS A 104 1.48 -21.57 50.03
C CYS A 104 2.66 -22.33 49.40
N ASP A 105 3.37 -23.14 50.19
CA ASP A 105 4.52 -23.88 49.70
C ASP A 105 4.11 -25.04 48.80
N GLN A 106 3.02 -25.74 49.14
CA GLN A 106 2.42 -26.79 48.31
C GLN A 106 1.90 -26.22 46.98
N ALA A 107 1.14 -25.13 47.02
CA ALA A 107 0.56 -24.49 45.83
C ALA A 107 1.65 -23.89 44.91
N ASN A 108 2.71 -23.29 45.47
CA ASN A 108 3.82 -22.76 44.66
C ASN A 108 4.71 -23.87 44.11
N GLY A 109 4.97 -24.91 44.92
CA GLY A 109 5.73 -26.09 44.50
C GLY A 109 5.08 -26.79 43.31
N LEU A 110 3.74 -26.94 43.34
CA LEU A 110 2.96 -27.50 42.24
C LEU A 110 3.06 -26.65 40.96
N ALA A 111 2.92 -25.32 41.07
CA ALA A 111 3.10 -24.42 39.93
C ALA A 111 4.53 -24.41 39.35
N GLY A 112 5.53 -24.82 40.15
CA GLY A 112 6.90 -25.01 39.69
C GLY A 112 7.11 -26.28 38.85
N ARG A 113 6.27 -27.30 39.05
CA ARG A 113 6.34 -28.59 38.34
C ARG A 113 5.57 -28.60 37.02
N ILE A 114 4.62 -27.68 36.83
CA ILE A 114 3.87 -27.54 35.59
C ILE A 114 4.80 -26.98 34.50
N ASP A 115 5.20 -27.84 33.57
CA ASP A 115 5.99 -27.45 32.40
C ASP A 115 5.08 -27.20 31.19
N LEU A 116 5.05 -25.95 30.72
CA LEU A 116 4.36 -25.55 29.49
C LEU A 116 5.41 -25.33 28.41
N SER A 117 5.15 -25.80 27.19
CA SER A 117 6.13 -25.83 26.10
C SER A 117 6.74 -24.44 25.87
N ALA A 118 8.06 -24.31 26.01
CA ALA A 118 8.75 -23.07 25.67
C ALA A 118 8.52 -22.68 24.19
N ILE A 119 8.55 -21.37 23.91
CA ILE A 119 8.48 -20.90 22.52
C ILE A 119 9.74 -21.35 21.79
N LYS A 120 9.55 -22.17 20.75
CA LYS A 120 10.64 -22.66 19.91
C LYS A 120 11.44 -21.49 19.33
N THR A 121 12.76 -21.63 19.26
CA THR A 121 13.67 -20.56 18.79
C THR A 121 13.39 -20.11 17.34
N TRP A 122 12.81 -20.99 16.52
CA TRP A 122 12.38 -20.72 15.14
C TRP A 122 10.95 -20.20 15.00
N ALA A 123 10.17 -20.11 16.09
CA ALA A 123 8.80 -19.58 16.03
C ALA A 123 8.68 -18.17 15.43
N PRO A 124 9.64 -17.24 15.64
CA PRO A 124 9.64 -15.93 14.97
C PRO A 124 9.77 -16.01 13.44
N LEU A 125 10.32 -17.08 12.89
CA LEU A 125 10.55 -17.26 11.45
C LEU A 125 9.36 -17.91 10.72
N MET A 126 8.30 -18.29 11.45
CA MET A 126 7.13 -18.88 10.82
C MET A 126 6.40 -17.86 9.92
N PRO A 127 5.83 -18.29 8.76
CA PRO A 127 5.11 -17.39 7.85
C PRO A 127 4.00 -16.57 8.53
N LYS A 128 3.25 -17.19 9.46
CA LYS A 128 2.21 -16.51 10.27
C LYS A 128 2.74 -15.31 11.07
N ASN A 129 4.03 -15.34 11.42
CA ASN A 129 4.71 -14.32 12.20
C ASN A 129 5.54 -13.36 11.33
N LEU A 130 5.55 -13.52 10.00
CA LEU A 130 6.25 -12.68 9.01
C LEU A 130 5.32 -12.01 7.99
N PHE A 131 4.04 -12.38 8.01
CA PHE A 131 3.04 -12.05 6.97
C PHE A 131 3.00 -10.57 6.53
N PRO A 132 3.04 -9.56 7.41
CA PRO A 132 3.02 -8.14 7.00
C PRO A 132 4.27 -7.69 6.24
N TRP A 133 5.41 -8.33 6.50
CA TRP A 133 6.67 -8.01 5.82
C TRP A 133 6.83 -8.81 4.54
N LEU A 134 6.36 -10.06 4.51
CA LEU A 134 6.34 -10.86 3.28
C LEU A 134 5.43 -10.23 2.22
N THR A 135 4.27 -9.70 2.62
CA THR A 135 3.40 -8.97 1.70
C THR A 135 4.02 -7.64 1.26
N ALA A 136 4.56 -6.85 2.18
CA ALA A 136 5.24 -5.60 1.84
C ALA A 136 6.46 -5.82 0.91
N LEU A 137 7.21 -6.90 1.12
CA LEU A 137 8.34 -7.29 0.28
C LEU A 137 7.86 -7.80 -1.09
N LEU A 138 6.76 -8.58 -1.14
CA LEU A 138 6.09 -8.92 -2.41
C LEU A 138 5.64 -7.67 -3.17
N PHE A 139 5.05 -6.69 -2.50
CA PHE A 139 4.64 -5.42 -3.13
C PHE A 139 5.83 -4.58 -3.61
N LEU A 140 6.98 -4.63 -2.93
CA LEU A 140 8.22 -4.03 -3.41
C LEU A 140 8.77 -4.71 -4.67
N PHE A 141 8.57 -6.03 -4.82
CA PHE A 141 9.00 -6.78 -6.01
C PHE A 141 7.96 -6.78 -7.15
N VAL A 142 6.69 -6.46 -6.88
CA VAL A 142 5.61 -6.41 -7.89
C VAL A 142 5.56 -5.08 -8.66
N ALA A 143 6.36 -4.06 -8.29
CA ALA A 143 6.28 -2.75 -8.95
C ALA A 143 7.64 -2.15 -9.31
N VAL A 144 8.49 -2.89 -10.03
CA VAL A 144 9.45 -2.29 -10.96
C VAL A 144 9.62 -3.24 -12.15
N GLU A 145 8.65 -3.25 -13.06
CA GLU A 145 9.04 -3.49 -14.45
C GLU A 145 9.78 -2.22 -14.90
N PRO A 146 11.03 -2.32 -15.38
CA PRO A 146 11.64 -1.20 -16.07
C PRO A 146 10.80 -0.97 -17.33
N VAL A 147 10.02 0.10 -17.33
CA VAL A 147 9.48 0.70 -18.57
C VAL A 147 10.70 1.20 -19.35
N GLY A 148 11.31 0.29 -20.10
CA GLY A 148 12.58 0.53 -20.76
C GLY A 148 13.44 -0.72 -20.92
N ALA A 149 12.94 -1.75 -21.61
CA ALA A 149 13.71 -2.51 -22.59
C ALA A 149 12.93 -3.72 -23.11
N GLN A 150 12.63 -3.67 -24.42
CA GLN A 150 12.58 -4.82 -25.32
C GLN A 150 11.50 -5.89 -25.08
N GLY A 151 10.36 -5.67 -25.72
CA GLY A 151 9.51 -6.72 -26.28
C GLY A 151 9.27 -6.45 -27.77
N ILE A 152 10.36 -6.42 -28.55
CA ILE A 152 10.28 -6.45 -30.02
C ILE A 152 9.81 -7.86 -30.37
N SER A 153 8.51 -8.04 -30.58
CA SER A 153 8.03 -9.11 -31.45
C SER A 153 8.53 -8.75 -32.85
N LYS A 154 9.57 -9.47 -33.30
CA LYS A 154 10.09 -9.42 -34.66
C LYS A 154 9.07 -10.02 -35.62
N GLU A 155 8.02 -9.28 -35.94
CA GLU A 155 7.41 -9.37 -37.26
C GLU A 155 7.81 -8.10 -38.00
N GLN A 156 8.80 -8.23 -38.87
CA GLN A 156 9.15 -7.18 -39.81
C GLN A 156 7.98 -6.97 -40.76
N PRO A 157 7.38 -5.77 -40.84
CA PRO A 157 6.67 -5.38 -42.05
C PRO A 157 7.72 -5.27 -43.16
N LYS A 158 7.39 -5.82 -44.33
CA LYS A 158 8.21 -5.85 -45.55
C LYS A 158 8.97 -4.53 -45.77
N GLU A 159 10.25 -4.66 -46.15
CA GLU A 159 11.05 -3.56 -46.70
C GLU A 159 10.27 -2.84 -47.80
N GLU A 160 9.74 -1.67 -47.46
CA GLU A 160 9.14 -0.72 -48.39
C GLU A 160 10.09 0.48 -48.49
N LYS A 161 10.40 0.87 -49.73
CA LYS A 161 11.53 1.72 -50.11
C LYS A 161 11.57 3.01 -49.29
N THR A 162 12.50 3.08 -48.35
CA THR A 162 12.92 4.36 -47.75
C THR A 162 13.43 5.25 -48.88
N SER A 163 12.69 6.32 -49.18
CA SER A 163 13.24 7.44 -49.93
C SER A 163 14.54 7.88 -49.24
N LYS A 164 15.66 7.79 -49.95
CA LYS A 164 17.01 8.11 -49.40
C LYS A 164 17.20 9.61 -49.14
N GLU A 165 16.21 10.44 -49.43
CA GLU A 165 16.32 11.90 -49.41
C GLU A 165 15.92 12.45 -48.04
N ASP A 166 16.73 13.37 -47.50
CA ASP A 166 16.44 14.02 -46.22
C ASP A 166 15.17 14.88 -46.35
N PRO A 167 14.08 14.57 -45.61
CA PRO A 167 12.84 15.33 -45.74
C PRO A 167 13.00 16.80 -45.36
N ILE A 168 13.99 17.14 -44.54
CA ILE A 168 14.32 18.54 -44.23
C ILE A 168 14.86 19.26 -45.46
N GLN A 169 15.70 18.60 -46.25
CA GLN A 169 16.22 19.16 -47.50
C GLN A 169 15.11 19.33 -48.53
N LEU A 170 14.27 18.30 -48.70
CA LEU A 170 13.09 18.36 -49.58
C LEU A 170 12.20 19.56 -49.23
N TYR A 171 11.88 19.73 -47.95
CA TYR A 171 11.09 20.86 -47.46
C TYR A 171 11.76 22.21 -47.75
N LYS A 172 13.07 22.35 -47.50
CA LYS A 172 13.82 23.59 -47.79
C LYS A 172 13.85 23.94 -49.27
N THR A 173 13.84 22.93 -50.16
CA THR A 173 13.80 23.12 -51.61
C THR A 173 12.38 23.36 -52.17
N GLY A 174 11.35 23.39 -51.33
CA GLY A 174 9.96 23.57 -51.75
C GLY A 174 9.25 22.30 -52.23
N ASN A 175 9.93 21.14 -52.16
CA ASN A 175 9.37 19.85 -52.55
C ASN A 175 8.49 19.26 -51.41
N PHE A 176 7.44 20.00 -51.04
CA PHE A 176 6.61 19.68 -49.87
C PHE A 176 5.85 18.36 -50.00
N SER A 177 5.42 17.98 -51.21
CA SER A 177 4.71 16.71 -51.45
C SER A 177 5.61 15.49 -51.20
N GLU A 178 6.88 15.54 -51.58
CA GLU A 178 7.82 14.45 -51.28
C GLU A 178 8.25 14.47 -49.80
N ALA A 179 8.47 15.66 -49.21
CA ALA A 179 8.74 15.78 -47.78
C ALA A 179 7.61 15.19 -46.92
N GLU A 180 6.36 15.43 -47.31
CA GLU A 180 5.16 14.86 -46.69
C GLU A 180 5.20 13.33 -46.68
N LYS A 181 5.45 12.68 -47.82
CA LYS A 181 5.52 11.21 -47.92
C LYS A 181 6.59 10.64 -46.98
N VAL A 182 7.79 11.24 -46.99
CA VAL A 182 8.90 10.77 -46.15
C VAL A 182 8.62 10.98 -44.66
N TRP A 183 8.04 12.12 -44.25
CA TRP A 183 7.65 12.30 -42.85
C TRP A 183 6.48 11.41 -42.45
N ARG A 184 5.55 11.10 -43.36
CA ARG A 184 4.48 10.13 -43.12
C ARG A 184 5.04 8.75 -42.81
N GLU A 185 6.03 8.29 -43.57
CA GLU A 185 6.76 7.04 -43.28
C GLU A 185 7.43 7.09 -41.91
N LYS A 186 8.08 8.20 -41.54
CA LYS A 186 8.70 8.36 -40.22
C LYS A 186 7.67 8.32 -39.08
N VAL A 187 6.50 8.93 -39.27
CA VAL A 187 5.40 8.88 -38.29
C VAL A 187 4.82 7.47 -38.16
N LEU A 188 4.74 6.71 -39.27
CA LEU A 188 4.31 5.30 -39.23
C LEU A 188 5.34 4.42 -38.52
N ALA A 189 6.63 4.64 -38.78
CA ALA A 189 7.72 3.90 -38.13
C ALA A 189 7.84 4.22 -36.63
N ASN A 190 7.65 5.48 -36.24
CA ASN A 190 7.58 5.89 -34.85
C ASN A 190 6.35 6.77 -34.58
N PRO A 191 5.21 6.15 -34.25
CA PRO A 191 3.99 6.86 -33.90
C PRO A 191 4.07 7.58 -32.55
N ARG A 192 5.22 7.79 -31.93
CA ARG A 192 5.35 8.65 -30.73
C ARG A 192 6.33 9.79 -30.91
N ASP A 193 6.89 9.97 -32.10
CA ASP A 193 7.77 11.09 -32.39
C ASP A 193 6.96 12.39 -32.58
N PRO A 194 7.05 13.38 -31.67
CA PRO A 194 6.36 14.65 -31.82
C PRO A 194 7.00 15.53 -32.90
N VAL A 195 8.31 15.40 -33.15
CA VAL A 195 9.04 16.20 -34.14
C VAL A 195 8.67 15.75 -35.54
N ALA A 196 8.65 14.44 -35.80
CA ALA A 196 8.22 13.91 -37.11
C ALA A 196 6.78 14.31 -37.44
N ARG A 197 5.85 14.24 -36.47
CA ARG A 197 4.47 14.71 -36.64
C ARG A 197 4.37 16.20 -36.89
N ASN A 198 5.06 17.02 -36.10
CA ASN A 198 5.11 18.45 -36.31
C ASN A 198 5.61 18.80 -37.71
N ASN A 199 6.64 18.11 -38.19
CA ASN A 199 7.18 18.35 -39.52
C ASN A 199 6.24 17.86 -40.63
N LEU A 200 5.53 16.75 -40.41
CA LEU A 200 4.45 16.33 -41.29
C LEU A 200 3.34 17.40 -41.37
N GLY A 201 2.97 17.98 -40.23
CA GLY A 201 2.05 19.12 -40.16
C GLY A 201 2.55 20.34 -40.93
N LEU A 202 3.85 20.67 -40.81
CA LEU A 202 4.48 21.73 -41.61
C LEU A 202 4.39 21.46 -43.11
N ALA A 203 4.62 20.21 -43.56
CA ALA A 203 4.48 19.86 -44.98
C ALA A 203 3.05 20.07 -45.48
N TYR A 204 2.05 19.60 -44.72
CA TYR A 204 0.63 19.83 -45.04
C TYR A 204 0.28 21.32 -45.09
N PHE A 205 0.81 22.10 -44.15
CA PHE A 205 0.59 23.54 -44.10
C PHE A 205 1.11 24.24 -45.37
N GLN A 206 2.29 23.85 -45.86
CA GLN A 206 2.84 24.39 -47.11
C GLN A 206 2.10 23.91 -48.36
N LEU A 207 1.46 22.74 -48.30
CA LEU A 207 0.58 22.23 -49.34
C LEU A 207 -0.81 22.91 -49.34
N GLY A 208 -1.09 23.77 -48.37
CA GLY A 208 -2.36 24.48 -48.22
C GLY A 208 -3.44 23.70 -47.46
N ASP A 209 -3.13 22.49 -46.99
CA ASP A 209 -4.05 21.65 -46.22
C ASP A 209 -3.91 21.97 -44.72
N LYS A 210 -4.66 22.99 -44.29
CA LYS A 210 -4.54 23.55 -42.94
C LYS A 210 -5.11 22.62 -41.88
N GLU A 211 -6.12 21.82 -42.26
CA GLU A 211 -6.85 20.93 -41.38
C GLU A 211 -5.98 19.73 -41.00
N ARG A 212 -5.28 19.10 -41.97
CA ARG A 212 -4.30 18.06 -41.66
C ARG A 212 -3.08 18.63 -40.95
N ALA A 213 -2.66 19.87 -41.28
CA ALA A 213 -1.59 20.53 -40.54
C ALA A 213 -1.93 20.67 -39.05
N LEU A 214 -3.15 21.12 -38.74
CA LEU A 214 -3.66 21.20 -37.38
C LEU A 214 -3.73 19.82 -36.72
N ALA A 215 -4.25 18.79 -37.40
CA ALA A 215 -4.35 17.46 -36.83
C ALA A 215 -2.98 16.88 -36.42
N PHE A 216 -1.98 16.99 -37.30
CA PHE A 216 -0.63 16.50 -37.00
C PHE A 216 0.10 17.38 -35.98
N GLY A 217 -0.07 18.71 -36.03
CA GLY A 217 0.46 19.61 -35.01
C GLY A 217 -0.14 19.35 -33.63
N LEU A 218 -1.47 19.27 -33.54
CA LEU A 218 -2.17 19.00 -32.29
C LEU A 218 -1.76 17.65 -31.70
N SER A 219 -1.70 16.59 -32.52
CA SER A 219 -1.22 15.29 -32.03
C SER A 219 0.23 15.33 -31.55
N ALA A 220 1.11 16.12 -32.18
CA ALA A 220 2.46 16.38 -31.67
C ALA A 220 2.44 17.13 -30.32
N TYR A 221 1.59 18.16 -30.20
CA TYR A 221 1.42 18.96 -28.98
C TYR A 221 0.91 18.13 -27.80
N LEU A 222 -0.05 17.23 -28.02
CA LEU A 222 -0.57 16.34 -26.98
C LEU A 222 0.49 15.36 -26.46
N ILE A 223 1.53 15.06 -27.25
CA ILE A 223 2.65 14.20 -26.87
C ILE A 223 3.73 15.01 -26.14
N SER A 224 4.20 16.11 -26.74
CA SER A 224 5.32 16.90 -26.22
C SER A 224 5.14 18.39 -26.49
N PRO A 225 4.37 19.09 -25.65
CA PRO A 225 4.15 20.53 -25.80
C PRO A 225 5.39 21.34 -25.37
N ALA A 226 6.27 20.78 -24.54
CA ALA A 226 7.52 21.44 -24.12
C ALA A 226 8.53 21.62 -25.27
N THR A 227 8.35 20.91 -26.40
CA THR A 227 9.18 21.10 -27.58
C THR A 227 8.78 22.42 -28.25
N ALA A 228 9.64 23.44 -28.16
CA ALA A 228 9.33 24.80 -28.60
C ALA A 228 8.77 24.90 -30.04
N SER A 229 9.35 24.15 -30.99
CA SER A 229 8.87 24.13 -32.37
C SER A 229 7.45 23.55 -32.50
N VAL A 230 7.12 22.52 -31.72
CA VAL A 230 5.79 21.87 -31.72
C VAL A 230 4.75 22.85 -31.19
N SER A 231 5.03 23.46 -30.05
CA SER A 231 4.12 24.42 -29.39
C SER A 231 3.87 25.64 -30.27
N TRP A 232 4.92 26.21 -30.86
CA TRP A 232 4.81 27.36 -31.75
C TRP A 232 4.02 27.02 -33.02
N ASN A 233 4.40 25.97 -33.74
CA ASN A 233 3.76 25.61 -35.01
C ASN A 233 2.30 25.21 -34.85
N THR A 234 1.96 24.47 -33.78
CA THR A 234 0.56 24.04 -33.55
C THR A 234 -0.36 25.24 -33.36
N ARG A 235 0.10 26.32 -32.70
CA ARG A 235 -0.67 27.56 -32.59
C ARG A 235 -0.86 28.23 -33.94
N ILE A 236 0.17 28.25 -34.79
CA ILE A 236 0.05 28.78 -36.16
C ILE A 236 -0.98 27.98 -36.94
N PHE A 237 -0.92 26.65 -36.88
CA PHE A 237 -1.89 25.79 -37.56
C PHE A 237 -3.31 26.04 -37.05
N ALA A 238 -3.48 26.16 -35.73
CA ALA A 238 -4.78 26.45 -35.11
C ALA A 238 -5.34 27.81 -35.52
N GLN A 239 -4.49 28.84 -35.67
CA GLN A 239 -4.89 30.16 -36.16
C GLN A 239 -5.24 30.18 -37.64
N SER A 240 -4.67 29.27 -38.42
CA SER A 240 -4.91 29.17 -39.86
C SER A 240 -6.14 28.33 -40.22
N ALA A 241 -6.52 27.40 -39.34
CA ALA A 241 -7.59 26.45 -39.58
C ALA A 241 -8.94 27.17 -39.73
N ASP A 242 -9.72 26.76 -40.73
CA ASP A 242 -10.99 27.43 -41.01
C ASP A 242 -12.07 27.05 -39.97
N GLN A 243 -11.98 25.82 -39.43
CA GLN A 243 -12.83 25.34 -38.34
C GLN A 243 -11.97 24.87 -37.15
N LEU A 244 -12.10 25.55 -36.00
CA LEU A 244 -11.38 25.20 -34.78
C LEU A 244 -12.35 24.74 -33.69
N ASP A 245 -12.21 23.49 -33.24
CA ASP A 245 -13.01 22.96 -32.12
C ASP A 245 -12.73 23.73 -30.82
N ARG A 246 -13.78 23.95 -30.01
CA ARG A 246 -13.67 24.68 -28.74
C ARG A 246 -12.70 24.02 -27.75
N ALA A 247 -12.55 22.70 -27.78
CA ALA A 247 -11.58 21.99 -26.93
C ALA A 247 -10.15 22.38 -27.28
N VAL A 248 -9.84 22.55 -28.57
CA VAL A 248 -8.51 22.98 -29.04
C VAL A 248 -8.27 24.44 -28.67
N MET A 249 -9.24 25.32 -28.92
CA MET A 249 -9.17 26.73 -28.53
C MET A 249 -8.98 26.91 -27.02
N GLY A 250 -9.61 26.05 -26.21
CA GLY A 250 -9.55 26.08 -24.75
C GLY A 250 -8.18 25.75 -24.15
N LEU A 251 -7.25 25.18 -24.93
CA LEU A 251 -5.89 24.88 -24.46
C LEU A 251 -5.09 26.16 -24.17
N TRP A 252 -5.31 27.21 -24.96
CA TRP A 252 -4.55 28.46 -24.92
C TRP A 252 -5.41 29.69 -24.61
N SER A 253 -6.66 29.49 -24.18
CA SER A 253 -7.61 30.60 -23.96
C SER A 253 -7.27 31.49 -22.78
N GLU A 254 -6.61 30.94 -21.77
CA GLU A 254 -6.24 31.62 -20.53
C GLU A 254 -4.80 31.30 -20.16
N TRP A 255 -4.09 32.26 -19.57
CA TRP A 255 -2.70 32.09 -19.15
C TRP A 255 -2.50 30.88 -18.23
N SER A 256 -3.45 30.61 -17.33
CA SER A 256 -3.40 29.45 -16.42
C SER A 256 -3.45 28.12 -17.15
N ARG A 257 -4.28 28.00 -18.20
CA ARG A 257 -4.43 26.79 -19.00
C ARG A 257 -3.23 26.57 -19.92
N GLU A 258 -2.76 27.64 -20.54
CA GLU A 258 -1.55 27.61 -21.35
C GLU A 258 -0.35 27.16 -20.52
N TRP A 259 -0.15 27.74 -19.34
CA TRP A 259 0.93 27.37 -18.43
C TRP A 259 0.94 25.88 -18.06
N ILE A 260 -0.24 25.26 -17.92
CA ILE A 260 -0.39 23.83 -17.62
C ILE A 260 -0.12 22.97 -18.87
N THR A 261 -0.74 23.32 -19.99
CA THR A 261 -0.71 22.51 -21.22
C THR A 261 0.62 22.63 -21.97
N GLU A 262 1.42 23.67 -21.74
CA GLU A 262 2.78 23.80 -22.30
C GLU A 262 3.82 22.92 -21.60
N ARG A 263 3.61 22.60 -20.31
CA ARG A 263 4.60 21.88 -19.50
C ARG A 263 4.66 20.40 -19.83
N LEU A 264 3.50 19.78 -19.89
CA LEU A 264 3.35 18.34 -20.07
C LEU A 264 2.19 18.08 -21.00
N GLY A 265 2.36 17.13 -21.91
CA GLY A 265 1.28 16.61 -22.73
C GLY A 265 0.31 15.76 -21.92
N VAL A 266 -0.70 15.20 -22.58
CA VAL A 266 -1.72 14.35 -21.95
C VAL A 266 -1.07 13.20 -21.19
N PHE A 267 -0.13 12.50 -21.82
CA PHE A 267 0.57 11.37 -21.21
C PHE A 267 1.36 11.77 -19.96
N GLY A 268 2.02 12.93 -19.98
CA GLY A 268 2.77 13.44 -18.84
C GLY A 268 1.87 13.70 -17.63
N TRP A 269 0.69 14.28 -17.87
CA TRP A 269 -0.29 14.51 -16.81
C TRP A 269 -0.99 13.23 -16.34
N GLN A 270 -1.20 12.23 -17.20
CA GLN A 270 -1.69 10.92 -16.77
C GLN A 270 -0.68 10.22 -15.84
N VAL A 271 0.61 10.29 -16.16
CA VAL A 271 1.68 9.77 -15.28
C VAL A 271 1.70 10.54 -13.96
N ALA A 272 1.62 11.87 -14.00
CA ALA A 272 1.56 12.70 -12.80
C ALA A 272 0.34 12.39 -11.92
N PHE A 273 -0.81 12.10 -12.54
CA PHE A 273 -2.02 11.69 -11.82
C PHE A 273 -1.80 10.37 -11.06
N VAL A 274 -1.26 9.35 -11.74
CA VAL A 274 -0.95 8.06 -11.10
C VAL A 274 0.06 8.22 -9.98
N LEU A 275 1.14 9.00 -10.20
CA LEU A 275 2.13 9.32 -9.17
C LEU A 275 1.52 10.08 -7.99
N GLY A 276 0.60 11.00 -8.22
CA GLY A 276 -0.12 11.71 -7.17
C GLY A 276 -0.91 10.76 -6.27
N VAL A 277 -1.66 9.83 -6.88
CA VAL A 277 -2.44 8.81 -6.15
C VAL A 277 -1.54 7.85 -5.38
N THR A 278 -0.42 7.41 -5.95
CA THR A 278 0.51 6.51 -5.24
C THR A 278 1.16 7.21 -4.04
N ILE A 279 1.57 8.47 -4.18
CA ILE A 279 2.11 9.26 -3.08
C ILE A 279 1.06 9.47 -1.98
N LEU A 280 -0.20 9.72 -2.34
CA LEU A 280 -1.31 9.80 -1.37
C LEU A 280 -1.45 8.50 -0.57
N ALA A 281 -1.44 7.35 -1.26
CA ALA A 281 -1.52 6.05 -0.62
C ALA A 281 -0.34 5.79 0.33
N VAL A 282 0.88 6.17 -0.05
CA VAL A 282 2.07 6.10 0.80
C VAL A 282 1.92 6.99 2.04
N GLY A 283 1.42 8.22 1.88
CA GLY A 283 1.15 9.13 3.01
C GLY A 283 0.15 8.56 4.01
N CYS A 284 -0.94 7.97 3.51
CA CYS A 284 -1.89 7.22 4.34
C CYS A 284 -1.24 6.03 5.04
N GLY A 285 -0.36 5.30 4.36
CA GLY A 285 0.41 4.19 4.91
C GLY A 285 1.29 4.61 6.10
N PHE A 286 2.01 5.72 6.00
CA PHE A 286 2.76 6.29 7.12
C PHE A 286 1.84 6.72 8.28
N GLY A 287 0.68 7.31 7.96
CA GLY A 287 -0.34 7.67 8.95
C GLY A 287 -0.83 6.46 9.75
N LEU A 288 -1.20 5.37 9.07
CA LEU A 288 -1.63 4.12 9.72
C LEU A 288 -0.49 3.45 10.50
N GLY A 289 0.72 3.43 9.93
CA GLY A 289 1.92 2.89 10.58
C GLY A 289 2.26 3.58 11.91
N SER A 290 1.90 4.86 12.06
CA SER A 290 2.10 5.60 13.31
C SER A 290 1.35 5.01 14.51
N GLY A 291 0.25 4.26 14.28
CA GLY A 291 -0.49 3.56 15.32
C GLY A 291 0.22 2.30 15.84
N TYR A 292 1.08 1.69 15.02
CA TYR A 292 1.81 0.45 15.36
C TYR A 292 3.16 0.69 16.02
N PHE A 293 3.81 1.85 15.76
CA PHE A 293 5.14 2.18 16.25
C PHE A 293 5.12 3.40 17.18
N PRO A 294 4.79 3.23 18.48
CA PRO A 294 4.62 4.34 19.41
C PRO A 294 5.89 5.18 19.60
N GLN A 295 7.07 4.56 19.52
CA GLN A 295 8.36 5.25 19.64
C GLN A 295 8.58 6.31 18.54
N ASN A 296 8.08 6.07 17.32
CA ASN A 296 8.30 6.93 16.16
C ASN A 296 7.01 7.63 15.68
N ARG A 297 5.95 7.62 16.48
CA ARG A 297 4.61 8.07 16.09
C ARG A 297 4.62 9.50 15.51
N ALA A 298 5.24 10.45 16.20
CA ALA A 298 5.26 11.85 15.78
C ALA A 298 5.99 12.05 14.44
N LEU A 299 7.08 11.32 14.21
CA LEU A 299 7.85 11.37 12.97
C LEU A 299 7.05 10.77 11.81
N LEU A 300 6.44 9.59 12.01
CA LEU A 300 5.61 8.93 11.00
C LEU A 300 4.39 9.77 10.61
N VAL A 301 3.74 10.43 11.56
CA VAL A 301 2.62 11.35 11.28
C VAL A 301 3.09 12.54 10.46
N ARG A 302 4.24 13.16 10.79
CA ARG A 302 4.76 14.31 10.04
C ARG A 302 5.15 13.92 8.61
N ILE A 303 5.88 12.82 8.43
CA ILE A 303 6.25 12.32 7.10
C ILE A 303 4.99 11.95 6.31
N GLY A 304 4.04 11.27 6.94
CA GLY A 304 2.76 10.92 6.33
C GLY A 304 1.96 12.16 5.88
N ALA A 305 1.88 13.19 6.73
CA ALA A 305 1.17 14.43 6.39
C ALA A 305 1.84 15.20 5.25
N VAL A 306 3.17 15.31 5.24
CA VAL A 306 3.91 15.99 4.17
C VAL A 306 3.79 15.23 2.86
N THR A 307 4.00 13.91 2.87
CA THR A 307 3.86 13.08 1.66
C THR A 307 2.43 13.12 1.13
N PHE A 308 1.42 13.02 2.01
CA PHE A 308 0.02 13.16 1.62
C PHE A 308 -0.27 14.53 0.98
N ALA A 309 0.23 15.62 1.56
CA ALA A 309 0.03 16.97 1.02
C ALA A 309 0.67 17.13 -0.37
N ILE A 310 1.89 16.62 -0.58
CA ILE A 310 2.56 16.62 -1.88
C ILE A 310 1.75 15.81 -2.91
N GLY A 311 1.30 14.61 -2.52
CA GLY A 311 0.46 13.76 -3.38
C GLY A 311 -0.85 14.43 -3.76
N LEU A 312 -1.50 15.12 -2.81
CA LEU A 312 -2.75 15.85 -3.03
C LEU A 312 -2.57 17.00 -4.03
N LEU A 313 -1.51 17.79 -3.88
CA LEU A 313 -1.21 18.89 -4.80
C LEU A 313 -0.96 18.38 -6.21
N LEU A 314 -0.17 17.30 -6.35
CA LEU A 314 0.13 16.70 -7.65
C LEU A 314 -1.14 16.10 -8.29
N PHE A 315 -1.96 15.39 -7.51
CA PHE A 315 -3.24 14.84 -7.95
C PHE A 315 -4.19 15.92 -8.44
N MET A 316 -4.33 17.02 -7.68
CA MET A 316 -5.21 18.14 -8.04
C MET A 316 -4.73 18.85 -9.31
N ALA A 317 -3.42 19.08 -9.42
CA ALA A 317 -2.83 19.70 -10.61
C ALA A 317 -3.04 18.82 -11.85
N ALA A 318 -2.78 17.51 -11.74
CA ALA A 318 -2.95 16.56 -12.83
C ALA A 318 -4.42 16.38 -13.24
N SER A 319 -5.33 16.30 -12.26
CA SER A 319 -6.77 16.23 -12.52
C SER A 319 -7.28 17.47 -13.26
N THR A 320 -6.84 18.65 -12.81
CA THR A 320 -7.18 19.91 -13.46
C THR A 320 -6.63 19.97 -14.88
N ALA A 321 -5.38 19.55 -15.09
CA ALA A 321 -4.76 19.49 -16.42
C ALA A 321 -5.50 18.55 -17.38
N LEU A 322 -5.82 17.34 -16.94
CA LEU A 322 -6.58 16.38 -17.74
C LEU A 322 -8.01 16.89 -18.04
N GLY A 323 -8.62 17.62 -17.10
CA GLY A 323 -9.87 18.32 -17.31
C GLY A 323 -9.79 19.41 -18.38
N ILE A 324 -8.68 20.15 -18.45
CA ILE A 324 -8.42 21.17 -19.49
C ILE A 324 -8.26 20.50 -20.86
N TYR A 325 -7.52 19.40 -20.96
CA TYR A 325 -7.43 18.63 -22.22
C TYR A 325 -8.80 18.05 -22.61
N GLY A 326 -9.65 17.70 -21.64
CA GLY A 326 -11.03 17.30 -21.86
C GLY A 326 -11.12 16.13 -22.83
N LYS A 327 -11.84 16.30 -23.95
CA LYS A 327 -11.97 15.27 -25.00
C LYS A 327 -10.63 14.87 -25.62
N LEU A 328 -9.64 15.75 -25.65
CA LEU A 328 -8.31 15.47 -26.20
C LEU A 328 -7.51 14.47 -25.34
N ALA A 329 -7.91 14.27 -24.08
CA ALA A 329 -7.34 13.26 -23.21
C ALA A 329 -7.95 11.86 -23.40
N ASP A 330 -9.07 11.76 -24.13
CA ASP A 330 -9.73 10.48 -24.41
C ASP A 330 -8.97 9.74 -25.52
N ARG A 331 -8.61 8.48 -25.26
CA ARG A 331 -7.95 7.60 -26.25
C ARG A 331 -8.81 7.32 -27.48
N ASN A 332 -10.13 7.46 -27.35
CA ASN A 332 -11.09 7.22 -28.42
C ASN A 332 -11.41 8.49 -29.22
N ALA A 333 -10.83 9.64 -28.84
CA ALA A 333 -11.05 10.87 -29.56
C ALA A 333 -10.43 10.78 -30.96
N VAL A 334 -11.22 11.17 -31.96
CA VAL A 334 -10.80 11.25 -33.35
C VAL A 334 -11.07 12.67 -33.84
N MET A 335 -10.08 13.26 -34.48
CA MET A 335 -10.26 14.53 -35.19
C MET A 335 -10.75 14.22 -36.59
N ILE A 336 -11.96 14.66 -36.92
CA ILE A 336 -12.51 14.57 -38.27
C ILE A 336 -12.00 15.80 -39.01
N VAL A 337 -11.30 15.55 -40.12
CA VAL A 337 -10.79 16.59 -41.00
C VAL A 337 -11.63 16.53 -42.25
N ASP A 338 -12.58 17.45 -42.38
CA ASP A 338 -13.37 17.61 -43.60
C ASP A 338 -12.47 18.28 -44.65
N VAL A 339 -12.03 17.51 -45.63
CA VAL A 339 -11.28 18.02 -46.79
C VAL A 339 -12.32 18.37 -47.84
N GLU A 340 -12.59 19.66 -48.05
CA GLU A 340 -13.29 20.09 -49.27
C GLU A 340 -12.28 19.97 -50.43
N PRO A 341 -12.54 19.10 -51.43
CA PRO A 341 -11.60 18.77 -52.49
C PRO A 341 -11.37 19.88 -53.53
#